data_AF-A0A382HNV2-F1
#
_entry.id   AF-A0A382HNV2-F1
#
_cell.length_a   1.000
_cell.length_b   1.000
_cell.length_c   1.000
_cell.angle_alpha   90.00
_cell.angle_beta   90.00
_cell.angle_gamma   90.00
#
_symmetry.space_group_name_H-M   'P 1'
#
loop_
_entity.id
_entity.type
_entity.pdbx_description
1 polymer ?
#
loop_
_entity_poly.entity_id
_entity_poly.type
_entity_poly.pdbx_seq_one_letter_code
_entity_poly.pdbx_strand_id
1 'polypeptide(L)'
;MALSTANAYKSPSSTASGTESGIGPQAITDYYFKKALIAVRDHQYFMPLADVRAMPKHMGKKIKQDVYVPLLDVLNTGDQGLDAAEAAYQVAGTWTAWNAAGERTSYAEENETDAITAAGANGDVALNDQNLYGSQKDTGAILNKIPTLREHGGRVNRVGFTRTQVEGELLKRGFFTEYTQESMDFDSDSELLSHIVEEALVGANEITEAELQKDLVTTATSDGTAYFCSTAPSGAAVAGSTVAAGATRTALKLAVDEVVIYEDLMNLSIALDDNKTPKQTKVISGSRMIDTKTVMGGRIMYIGSELIPVVRKMKSIDPSSNVGDGFISVEKYADAANTVHGEIGSVDQFRIVVVPEMQHDRKGGAEDGSTDGTGKNGVDIFPMLVVGDGAFTTIGFQTDGKSVKFSVNHKKPGKEIASLDDPYGEVGFYSIKWYYGFMALRP
;
A
#
# COMPACT_ATOMS: atom_id res chain seq x y z
N MET A 1 -12.41 -6.40 -81.21
CA MET A 1 -11.27 -5.53 -80.83
C MET A 1 -11.82 -4.24 -80.25
N ALA A 2 -11.78 -4.09 -78.94
CA ALA A 2 -11.72 -2.80 -78.27
C ALA A 2 -11.02 -3.09 -76.93
N LEU A 3 -9.79 -2.58 -76.80
CA LEU A 3 -8.94 -2.79 -75.64
C LEU A 3 -9.52 -2.07 -74.41
N SER A 4 -9.24 -2.68 -73.26
CA SER A 4 -9.44 -2.20 -71.90
C SER A 4 -8.82 -0.83 -71.62
N THR A 5 -9.49 -0.03 -70.79
CA THR A 5 -8.81 0.81 -69.77
C THR A 5 -9.66 0.85 -68.51
N ALA A 6 -9.58 -0.19 -67.67
CA ALA A 6 -10.00 -0.11 -66.29
C ALA A 6 -8.88 0.58 -65.51
N ASN A 7 -9.05 1.87 -65.21
CA ASN A 7 -8.09 2.60 -64.38
C ASN A 7 -8.18 2.10 -62.94
N ALA A 8 -7.25 1.22 -62.55
CA ALA A 8 -7.16 0.63 -61.22
C ALA A 8 -6.46 1.54 -60.17
N TYR A 9 -5.96 2.71 -60.58
CA TYR A 9 -5.22 3.61 -59.69
C TYR A 9 -5.53 5.10 -59.99
N LYS A 10 -5.38 5.94 -58.96
CA LYS A 10 -5.62 7.39 -59.02
C LYS A 10 -4.79 8.01 -60.17
N SER A 11 -5.45 8.56 -61.18
CA SER A 11 -4.80 9.48 -62.11
C SER A 11 -4.71 10.86 -61.43
N PRO A 12 -3.49 11.38 -61.14
CA PRO A 12 -3.37 12.70 -60.56
C PRO A 12 -3.78 13.74 -61.60
N SER A 13 -4.87 14.46 -61.32
CA SER A 13 -5.29 15.64 -62.07
C SER A 13 -4.60 16.87 -61.47
N SER A 14 -4.04 17.75 -62.30
CA SER A 14 -3.43 19.01 -61.89
C SER A 14 -4.46 20.08 -61.45
N THR A 15 -5.76 19.76 -61.51
CA THR A 15 -6.84 20.61 -61.01
C THR A 15 -7.72 19.78 -60.07
N ALA A 16 -8.28 20.41 -59.02
CA ALA A 16 -9.07 19.77 -57.95
C ALA A 16 -10.44 19.22 -58.45
N SER A 17 -10.43 18.26 -59.37
CA SER A 17 -11.62 17.59 -59.92
C SER A 17 -11.35 16.11 -60.22
N GLY A 18 -10.59 15.43 -59.35
CA GLY A 18 -10.43 13.97 -59.46
C GLY A 18 -11.71 13.26 -59.01
N THR A 19 -12.25 12.37 -59.84
CA THR A 19 -13.37 11.50 -59.49
C THR A 19 -12.93 10.47 -58.44
N GLU A 20 -13.72 10.27 -57.38
CA GLU A 20 -13.41 9.29 -56.33
C GLU A 20 -13.43 7.84 -56.84
N SER A 21 -12.60 7.00 -56.22
CA SER A 21 -12.49 5.56 -56.50
C SER A 21 -13.79 4.84 -56.15
N GLY A 22 -14.26 3.94 -57.02
CA GLY A 22 -15.40 3.05 -56.76
C GLY A 22 -15.08 1.86 -55.86
N ILE A 23 -13.87 1.76 -55.33
CA ILE A 23 -13.52 0.78 -54.30
C ILE A 23 -14.02 1.38 -52.97
N GLY A 24 -14.97 0.70 -52.33
CA GLY A 24 -15.61 1.12 -51.06
C GLY A 24 -14.60 1.47 -49.95
N PRO A 25 -15.07 2.09 -48.85
CA PRO A 25 -14.21 2.65 -47.81
C PRO A 25 -13.13 1.65 -47.40
N GLN A 26 -11.87 1.99 -47.70
CA GLN A 26 -10.74 1.17 -47.28
C GLN A 26 -10.67 1.29 -45.76
N ALA A 27 -10.81 0.16 -45.06
CA ALA A 27 -10.53 0.09 -43.64
C ALA A 27 -9.07 0.48 -43.44
N ILE A 28 -8.85 1.70 -42.93
CA ILE A 28 -7.54 2.17 -42.51
C ILE A 28 -7.21 1.35 -41.26
N THR A 29 -6.09 0.62 -41.31
CA THR A 29 -5.53 -0.10 -40.15
C THR A 29 -5.01 0.95 -39.17
N ASP A 30 -5.91 1.50 -38.35
CA ASP A 30 -5.63 2.65 -37.50
C ASP A 30 -4.84 2.28 -36.23
N TYR A 31 -3.75 3.04 -36.02
CA TYR A 31 -3.02 3.33 -34.78
C TYR A 31 -3.46 2.61 -33.47
N TYR A 32 -3.04 1.34 -33.32
CA TYR A 32 -3.37 0.44 -32.21
C TYR A 32 -2.69 0.76 -30.86
N PHE A 33 -1.51 1.39 -30.88
CA PHE A 33 -0.74 1.68 -29.66
C PHE A 33 -1.50 2.50 -28.59
N LYS A 34 -2.51 3.30 -28.98
CA LYS A 34 -3.32 4.09 -28.03
C LYS A 34 -4.39 3.25 -27.32
N LYS A 35 -4.95 2.21 -27.95
CA LYS A 35 -6.02 1.40 -27.36
C LYS A 35 -5.50 0.54 -26.22
N ALA A 36 -4.38 -0.14 -26.42
CA ALA A 36 -3.70 -0.93 -25.39
C ALA A 36 -3.39 -0.10 -24.13
N LEU A 37 -2.93 1.14 -24.33
CA LEU A 37 -2.55 2.04 -23.24
C LEU A 37 -3.76 2.55 -22.43
N ILE A 38 -4.94 2.62 -23.06
CA ILE A 38 -6.20 2.97 -22.38
C ILE A 38 -6.67 1.78 -21.53
N ALA A 39 -6.71 0.57 -22.09
CA ALA A 39 -7.12 -0.64 -21.37
C ALA A 39 -6.24 -0.88 -20.13
N VAL A 40 -4.92 -0.73 -20.27
CA VAL A 40 -3.95 -0.84 -19.15
C VAL A 40 -4.31 0.03 -17.94
N ARG A 41 -4.89 1.23 -18.15
CA ARG A 41 -5.24 2.12 -17.03
C ARG A 41 -6.38 1.57 -16.18
N ASP A 42 -7.30 0.79 -16.76
CA ASP A 42 -8.43 0.21 -16.04
C ASP A 42 -7.99 -0.97 -15.13
N HIS A 43 -6.81 -1.57 -15.38
CA HIS A 43 -6.24 -2.63 -14.55
C HIS A 43 -5.38 -2.09 -13.37
N GLN A 44 -5.14 -0.79 -13.29
CA GLN A 44 -4.27 -0.19 -12.26
C GLN A 44 -5.06 0.28 -11.03
N TYR A 45 -4.83 -0.36 -9.88
CA TYR A 45 -5.49 -0.01 -8.61
C TYR A 45 -4.55 0.69 -7.62
N PHE A 46 -3.28 0.29 -7.55
CA PHE A 46 -2.34 0.80 -6.53
C PHE A 46 -1.36 1.83 -7.10
N MET A 47 -0.95 1.68 -8.36
CA MET A 47 0.02 2.58 -8.98
C MET A 47 -0.39 4.07 -9.02
N PRO A 48 -1.67 4.45 -9.19
CA PRO A 48 -2.09 5.85 -9.12
C PRO A 48 -1.90 6.52 -7.75
N LEU A 49 -1.75 5.74 -6.67
CA LEU A 49 -1.51 6.25 -5.32
C LEU A 49 -0.04 6.51 -5.02
N ALA A 50 0.87 5.91 -5.78
CA ALA A 50 2.28 5.99 -5.52
C ALA A 50 2.84 7.38 -5.85
N ASP A 51 3.63 7.96 -4.94
CA ASP A 51 4.55 9.00 -5.36
C ASP A 51 5.65 8.34 -6.22
N VAL A 52 5.97 8.92 -7.37
CA VAL A 52 6.96 8.34 -8.30
C VAL A 52 8.29 9.07 -8.15
N ARG A 53 9.37 8.31 -7.95
CA ARG A 53 10.74 8.84 -7.94
C ARG A 53 11.56 8.25 -9.07
N ALA A 54 12.35 9.10 -9.71
CA ALA A 54 13.23 8.69 -10.80
C ALA A 54 14.69 8.62 -10.32
N MET A 55 15.33 7.47 -10.52
CA MET A 55 16.74 7.31 -10.19
C MET A 55 17.65 7.96 -11.26
N PRO A 56 18.61 8.83 -10.87
CA PRO A 56 19.58 9.40 -11.80
C PRO A 56 20.58 8.35 -12.31
N LYS A 57 21.20 8.61 -13.46
CA LYS A 57 22.30 7.78 -13.98
C LYS A 57 23.50 7.83 -13.02
N HIS A 58 24.26 6.72 -12.97
CA HIS A 58 25.51 6.57 -12.22
C HIS A 58 25.39 6.61 -10.69
N MET A 59 24.20 6.44 -10.12
CA MET A 59 23.96 6.47 -8.67
C MET A 59 23.73 5.08 -8.04
N GLY A 60 24.17 4.01 -8.71
CA GLY A 60 23.95 2.63 -8.24
C GLY A 60 22.49 2.17 -8.42
N LYS A 61 22.04 1.22 -7.58
CA LYS A 61 20.67 0.66 -7.60
C LYS A 61 19.90 0.83 -6.29
N LYS A 62 20.55 1.35 -5.24
CA LYS A 62 19.94 1.57 -3.94
C LYS A 62 19.68 3.06 -3.76
N ILE A 63 18.45 3.42 -3.41
CA ILE A 63 18.11 4.76 -2.94
C ILE A 63 17.95 4.72 -1.43
N LYS A 64 18.51 5.71 -0.76
CA LYS A 64 18.38 5.91 0.69
C LYS A 64 17.69 7.25 0.90
N GLN A 65 16.73 7.31 1.81
CA GLN A 65 16.15 8.56 2.28
C GLN A 65 16.14 8.56 3.80
N ASP A 66 16.63 9.66 4.36
CA ASP A 66 16.53 9.91 5.79
C ASP A 66 15.14 10.53 6.08
N VAL A 67 14.37 9.87 6.93
CA VAL A 67 13.10 10.38 7.46
C VAL A 67 13.35 10.83 8.90
N TYR A 68 13.04 12.09 9.19
CA TYR A 68 13.17 12.64 10.53
C TYR A 68 11.97 12.24 11.39
N VAL A 69 12.26 11.66 12.56
CA VAL A 69 11.24 11.25 13.52
C VAL A 69 10.92 12.43 14.46
N PRO A 70 9.63 12.74 14.72
CA PRO A 70 9.26 13.80 15.66
C PRO A 70 9.76 13.51 17.08
N LEU A 71 10.08 14.56 17.84
CA LEU A 71 10.69 14.43 19.18
C LEU A 71 9.88 13.56 20.16
N LEU A 72 8.56 13.67 20.10
CA LEU A 72 7.62 13.02 21.03
C LEU A 72 7.14 11.65 20.54
N ASP A 73 7.60 11.22 19.37
CA ASP A 73 7.19 9.96 18.78
C ASP A 73 7.84 8.78 19.53
N VAL A 74 7.17 7.63 19.52
CA VAL A 74 7.68 6.37 20.08
C VAL A 74 8.96 5.93 19.35
N LEU A 75 9.05 6.23 18.06
CA LEU A 75 10.21 5.89 17.23
C LEU A 75 11.45 6.75 17.51
N ASN A 76 11.34 7.82 18.33
CA ASN A 76 12.46 8.70 18.65
C ASN A 76 13.27 8.14 19.83
N THR A 77 14.06 7.12 19.55
CA THR A 77 14.87 6.39 20.53
C THR A 77 16.31 6.92 20.56
N GLY A 78 16.74 7.52 21.66
CA GLY A 78 18.14 7.90 21.86
C GLY A 78 18.56 8.03 23.32
N ASP A 79 19.86 8.18 23.56
CA ASP A 79 20.45 8.32 24.91
C ASP A 79 20.22 9.72 25.52
N GLN A 80 18.97 10.18 25.55
CA GLN A 80 18.60 11.46 26.15
C GLN A 80 18.38 11.29 27.65
N GLY A 81 19.04 12.12 28.47
CA GLY A 81 18.95 12.04 29.94
C GLY A 81 20.22 12.39 30.72
N LEU A 82 21.32 12.74 30.06
CA LEU A 82 22.54 13.20 30.76
C LEU A 82 22.32 14.61 31.34
N ASP A 83 21.94 14.69 32.61
CA ASP A 83 22.13 15.88 33.43
C ASP A 83 23.55 15.96 34.01
N ALA A 84 23.93 17.14 34.48
CA ALA A 84 25.28 17.44 34.96
C ALA A 84 25.63 16.83 36.34
N ALA A 85 24.77 15.98 36.90
CA ALA A 85 24.94 15.39 38.23
C ALA A 85 25.18 13.87 38.22
N GLU A 86 25.32 13.21 37.06
CA GLU A 86 25.69 11.79 36.93
C GLU A 86 24.83 10.79 37.76
N ALA A 87 23.63 11.16 38.23
CA ALA A 87 22.93 10.39 39.28
C ALA A 87 21.42 10.12 39.07
N ALA A 88 20.88 10.15 37.85
CA ALA A 88 19.54 9.61 37.61
C ALA A 88 19.45 8.94 36.24
N TYR A 89 19.84 7.67 36.20
CA TYR A 89 19.63 6.83 35.05
C TYR A 89 18.12 6.62 34.84
N GLN A 90 17.55 7.24 33.80
CA GLN A 90 16.33 6.72 33.17
C GLN A 90 16.76 5.53 32.33
N VAL A 91 17.04 4.40 32.97
CA VAL A 91 17.34 3.16 32.24
C VAL A 91 16.08 2.80 31.46
N ALA A 92 16.21 2.66 30.14
CA ALA A 92 15.11 2.27 29.29
C ALA A 92 14.44 0.99 29.84
N GLY A 93 13.13 1.06 30.10
CA GLY A 93 12.36 -0.06 30.67
C GLY A 93 12.18 -0.01 32.19
N THR A 94 12.69 1.01 32.89
CA THR A 94 12.42 1.23 34.32
C THR A 94 11.31 2.24 34.55
N TRP A 95 10.77 2.32 35.76
CA TRP A 95 9.68 3.23 36.11
C TRP A 95 10.11 4.27 37.15
N THR A 96 9.61 5.49 36.97
CA THR A 96 9.75 6.59 37.94
C THR A 96 8.41 6.81 38.65
N ALA A 97 8.46 7.10 39.95
CA ALA A 97 7.28 7.39 40.77
C ALA A 97 7.34 8.80 41.37
N TRP A 98 6.18 9.45 41.45
CA TRP A 98 5.98 10.74 42.09
C TRP A 98 4.82 10.67 43.08
N ASN A 99 4.96 11.29 44.24
CA ASN A 99 3.86 11.40 45.21
C ASN A 99 2.81 12.43 44.75
N ALA A 100 1.69 12.50 45.47
CA ALA A 100 0.62 13.47 45.21
C ALA A 100 1.03 14.95 45.28
N ALA A 101 2.20 15.27 45.83
CA ALA A 101 2.77 16.62 45.85
C ALA A 101 3.68 16.92 44.64
N GLY A 102 3.83 15.97 43.71
CA GLY A 102 4.72 16.07 42.54
C GLY A 102 6.19 15.86 42.88
N GLU A 103 6.50 15.37 44.09
CA GLU A 103 7.88 15.05 44.48
C GLU A 103 8.22 13.63 44.04
N ARG A 104 9.35 13.47 43.37
CA ARG A 104 9.83 12.17 42.89
C ARG A 104 10.24 11.29 44.08
N THR A 105 9.59 10.13 44.25
CA THR A 105 9.84 9.20 45.36
C THR A 105 10.78 8.07 44.98
N SER A 106 10.76 7.61 43.72
CA SER A 106 11.70 6.62 43.18
C SER A 106 12.02 6.85 41.71
N TYR A 107 13.08 6.22 41.19
CA TYR A 107 13.69 6.60 39.89
C TYR A 107 14.00 5.44 38.93
N ALA A 108 13.91 4.18 39.37
CA ALA A 108 14.27 3.03 38.54
C ALA A 108 13.61 1.72 39.04
N GLU A 109 12.29 1.71 39.18
CA GLU A 109 11.57 0.48 39.53
C GLU A 109 11.53 -0.47 38.33
N GLU A 110 11.65 -1.77 38.57
CA GLU A 110 11.66 -2.78 37.50
C GLU A 110 10.28 -2.97 36.85
N ASN A 111 9.20 -2.71 37.59
CA ASN A 111 7.82 -2.88 37.12
C ASN A 111 6.91 -1.73 37.56
N GLU A 112 5.81 -1.53 36.82
CA GLU A 112 4.80 -0.49 37.09
C GLU A 112 4.18 -0.62 38.49
N THR A 113 3.89 -1.85 38.93
CA THR A 113 3.28 -2.12 40.24
C THR A 113 4.14 -1.63 41.41
N ASP A 114 5.46 -1.76 41.28
CA ASP A 114 6.40 -1.33 42.31
C ASP A 114 6.48 0.20 42.34
N ALA A 115 6.45 0.84 41.16
CA ALA A 115 6.35 2.29 41.04
C ALA A 115 5.05 2.85 41.61
N ILE A 116 3.90 2.19 41.37
CA ILE A 116 2.61 2.62 41.93
C ILE A 116 2.65 2.54 43.47
N THR A 117 3.26 1.48 44.00
CA THR A 117 3.45 1.33 45.45
C THR A 117 4.35 2.43 46.02
N ALA A 118 5.41 2.79 45.30
CA ALA A 118 6.33 3.87 45.67
C ALA A 118 5.72 5.28 45.52
N ALA A 119 4.78 5.47 44.58
CA ALA A 119 4.05 6.72 44.36
C ALA A 119 3.05 7.01 45.50
N GLY A 120 2.44 5.94 46.04
CA GLY A 120 1.42 6.05 47.08
C GLY A 120 0.08 6.57 46.54
N ALA A 121 -0.85 6.88 47.44
CA ALA A 121 -2.19 7.32 47.06
C ALA A 121 -2.14 8.64 46.27
N ASN A 122 -2.82 8.68 45.11
CA ASN A 122 -2.83 9.82 44.18
C ASN A 122 -1.44 10.21 43.64
N GLY A 123 -0.47 9.31 43.70
CA GLY A 123 0.83 9.50 43.06
C GLY A 123 0.81 9.11 41.59
N ASP A 124 1.71 9.70 40.82
CA ASP A 124 1.87 9.46 39.38
C ASP A 124 3.05 8.52 39.12
N VAL A 125 2.99 7.76 38.04
CA VAL A 125 4.10 6.90 37.58
C VAL A 125 4.33 7.09 36.09
N ALA A 126 5.56 6.90 35.66
CA ALA A 126 5.89 6.98 34.24
C ALA A 126 7.01 6.03 33.87
N LEU A 127 6.85 5.35 32.73
CA LEU A 127 7.91 4.58 32.11
C LEU A 127 9.06 5.49 31.68
N ASN A 128 10.27 5.10 32.02
CA ASN A 128 11.51 5.67 31.52
C ASN A 128 11.80 4.99 30.17
N ASP A 129 11.30 5.57 29.09
CA ASP A 129 11.63 5.20 27.71
C ASP A 129 12.62 6.22 27.12
N GLN A 130 13.20 5.90 25.98
CA GLN A 130 14.20 6.74 25.32
C GLN A 130 13.63 8.01 24.69
N ASN A 131 12.32 8.09 24.50
CA ASN A 131 11.62 9.29 24.06
C ASN A 131 11.21 10.19 25.25
N LEU A 132 10.94 11.48 24.99
CA LEU A 132 10.77 12.49 26.04
C LEU A 132 9.66 12.16 27.06
N TYR A 133 8.57 11.51 26.63
CA TYR A 133 7.42 11.22 27.48
C TYR A 133 7.24 9.75 27.83
N GLY A 134 8.21 8.89 27.57
CA GLY A 134 8.04 7.47 27.91
C GLY A 134 6.97 6.76 27.09
N SER A 135 6.57 7.32 25.94
CA SER A 135 5.38 6.94 25.17
C SER A 135 4.06 6.99 25.95
N GLN A 136 4.02 7.72 27.07
CA GLN A 136 2.85 7.81 27.96
C GLN A 136 1.83 8.83 27.44
N LYS A 137 0.54 8.52 27.65
CA LYS A 137 -0.58 9.44 27.45
C LYS A 137 -1.15 9.99 28.77
N ASP A 138 -0.60 9.56 29.91
CA ASP A 138 -1.05 10.00 31.23
C ASP A 138 -0.64 11.45 31.51
N THR A 139 -1.59 12.22 32.06
CA THR A 139 -1.41 13.67 32.30
C THR A 139 -0.44 13.92 33.45
N GLY A 140 -0.46 13.08 34.49
CA GLY A 140 0.45 13.19 35.63
C GLY A 140 1.90 12.87 35.22
N ALA A 141 2.09 11.75 34.53
CA ALA A 141 3.37 11.37 33.93
C ALA A 141 3.97 12.47 33.02
N ILE A 142 3.17 13.05 32.14
CA ILE A 142 3.63 14.10 31.21
C ILE A 142 4.00 15.37 31.96
N LEU A 143 3.16 15.83 32.90
CA LEU A 143 3.42 17.06 33.66
C LEU A 143 4.80 17.01 34.35
N ASN A 144 5.14 15.85 34.91
CA ASN A 144 6.39 15.62 35.60
C ASN A 144 7.61 15.48 34.65
N LYS A 145 7.39 15.19 33.36
CA LYS A 145 8.44 15.06 32.34
C LYS A 145 8.61 16.30 31.46
N ILE A 146 7.77 17.33 31.60
CA ILE A 146 7.94 18.59 30.86
C ILE A 146 9.28 19.26 31.26
N PRO A 147 10.17 19.56 30.30
CA PRO A 147 11.43 20.24 30.60
C PRO A 147 11.19 21.60 31.27
N THR A 148 11.63 21.75 32.51
CA THR A 148 11.55 23.02 33.24
C THR A 148 12.89 23.75 33.19
N LEU A 149 12.86 25.07 33.08
CA LEU A 149 14.04 25.93 33.19
C LEU A 149 14.04 26.57 34.57
N ARG A 150 15.19 26.50 35.26
CA ARG A 150 15.40 27.14 36.56
C ARG A 150 16.27 28.38 36.38
N GLU A 151 16.20 29.29 37.34
CA GLU A 151 16.92 30.57 37.35
C GLU A 151 18.46 30.43 37.40
N HIS A 152 18.95 29.25 37.80
CA HIS A 152 20.37 28.92 37.77
C HIS A 152 20.75 28.30 36.42
N GLY A 153 21.69 28.93 35.72
CA GLY A 153 22.18 28.48 34.41
C GLY A 153 22.99 27.18 34.48
N GLY A 154 22.80 26.30 33.50
CA GLY A 154 23.50 25.02 33.33
C GLY A 154 23.04 24.29 32.06
N ARG A 155 23.77 23.24 31.64
CA ARG A 155 23.34 22.37 30.53
C ARG A 155 22.25 21.41 31.05
N VAL A 156 21.00 21.87 31.07
CA VAL A 156 19.82 21.06 31.38
C VAL A 156 18.97 20.87 30.11
N ASN A 157 18.13 19.83 30.07
CA ASN A 157 17.14 19.60 29.01
C ASN A 157 17.72 19.40 27.59
N ARG A 158 18.76 18.55 27.46
CA ARG A 158 19.22 18.11 26.14
C ARG A 158 18.14 17.23 25.49
N VAL A 159 17.71 17.62 24.31
CA VAL A 159 16.82 16.83 23.45
C VAL A 159 17.57 16.39 22.19
N GLY A 160 17.31 15.17 21.73
CA GLY A 160 17.91 14.61 20.52
C GLY A 160 16.84 14.28 19.49
N PHE A 161 17.25 14.34 18.22
CA PHE A 161 16.44 13.90 17.09
C PHE A 161 17.11 12.68 16.49
N THR A 162 16.36 11.60 16.30
CA THR A 162 16.82 10.47 15.50
C THR A 162 16.35 10.59 14.05
N ARG A 163 17.11 9.93 13.17
CA ARG A 163 16.77 9.76 11.77
C ARG A 163 16.65 8.27 11.47
N THR A 164 15.59 7.90 10.76
CA THR A 164 15.43 6.54 10.24
C THR A 164 15.81 6.56 8.77
N GLN A 165 16.75 5.70 8.39
CA GLN A 165 17.15 5.54 6.99
C GLN A 165 16.27 4.47 6.35
N VAL A 166 15.40 4.89 5.44
CA VAL A 166 14.61 3.99 4.61
C VAL A 166 15.40 3.71 3.33
N GLU A 167 15.38 2.47 2.87
CA GLU A 167 16.05 2.03 1.64
C GLU A 167 15.04 1.44 0.64
N GLY A 168 15.28 1.70 -0.65
CA GLY A 168 14.60 1.02 -1.75
C GLY A 168 15.63 0.46 -2.74
N GLU A 169 15.39 -0.75 -3.24
CA GLU A 169 16.23 -1.37 -4.27
C GLU A 169 15.53 -1.35 -5.63
N LEU A 170 16.27 -0.99 -6.66
CA LEU A 170 15.83 -1.01 -8.04
C LEU A 170 16.21 -2.33 -8.72
N LEU A 171 15.20 -3.11 -9.08
CA LEU A 171 15.33 -4.39 -9.76
C LEU A 171 14.88 -4.29 -11.21
N LYS A 172 15.48 -5.12 -12.07
CA LYS A 172 15.07 -5.23 -13.47
C LYS A 172 14.10 -6.39 -13.63
N ARG A 173 13.01 -6.14 -14.34
CA ARG A 173 12.02 -7.14 -14.74
C ARG A 173 11.94 -7.20 -16.25
N GLY A 174 11.49 -8.32 -16.77
CA GLY A 174 11.23 -8.48 -18.19
C GLY A 174 10.89 -9.91 -18.55
N PHE A 175 10.16 -10.04 -19.64
CA PHE A 175 9.83 -11.31 -20.28
C PHE A 175 9.84 -11.10 -21.79
N PHE A 176 9.86 -12.21 -22.53
CA PHE A 176 9.81 -12.21 -23.97
C PHE A 176 8.88 -13.31 -24.46
N THR A 177 8.32 -13.10 -25.64
CA THR A 177 7.58 -14.11 -26.39
C THR A 177 8.14 -14.19 -27.80
N GLU A 178 8.13 -15.39 -28.35
CA GLU A 178 8.68 -15.71 -29.67
C GLU A 178 7.55 -16.15 -30.59
N TYR A 179 7.67 -15.81 -31.87
CA TYR A 179 6.69 -16.18 -32.88
C TYR A 179 7.40 -16.42 -34.21
N THR A 180 6.93 -17.40 -34.98
CA THR A 180 7.57 -17.78 -36.24
C THR A 180 6.97 -17.01 -37.41
N GLN A 181 7.73 -16.92 -38.51
CA GLN A 181 7.23 -16.36 -39.76
C GLN A 181 6.05 -17.18 -40.30
N GLU A 182 6.13 -18.52 -40.25
CA GLU A 182 5.03 -19.37 -40.68
C GLU A 182 3.75 -19.15 -39.86
N SER A 183 3.86 -18.90 -38.55
CA SER A 183 2.69 -18.57 -37.73
C SER A 183 2.05 -17.25 -38.16
N MET A 184 2.83 -16.26 -38.60
CA MET A 184 2.27 -14.99 -39.07
C MET A 184 1.59 -15.11 -40.44
N ASP A 185 2.13 -15.98 -41.30
CA ASP A 185 1.70 -16.10 -42.69
C ASP A 185 0.56 -17.12 -42.88
N PHE A 186 0.42 -18.10 -41.98
CA PHE A 186 -0.53 -19.22 -42.10
C PHE A 186 -1.55 -19.34 -40.96
N ASP A 187 -1.48 -18.50 -39.93
CA ASP A 187 -2.55 -18.47 -38.92
C ASP A 187 -3.83 -17.85 -39.50
N SER A 188 -4.95 -18.37 -39.02
CA SER A 188 -6.30 -17.90 -39.30
C SER A 188 -6.60 -16.51 -38.72
N ASP A 189 -5.86 -16.08 -37.70
CA ASP A 189 -5.99 -14.75 -37.11
C ASP A 189 -5.11 -13.71 -37.82
N SER A 190 -5.77 -12.78 -38.54
CA SER A 190 -5.08 -11.68 -39.24
C SER A 190 -4.46 -10.63 -38.31
N GLU A 191 -4.84 -10.60 -37.03
CA GLU A 191 -4.41 -9.63 -36.02
C GLU A 191 -3.53 -10.26 -34.92
N LEU A 192 -2.94 -11.44 -35.18
CA LEU A 192 -2.09 -12.17 -34.22
C LEU A 192 -0.98 -11.29 -33.60
N LEU A 193 -0.30 -10.47 -34.40
CA LEU A 193 0.77 -9.60 -33.90
C LEU A 193 0.25 -8.48 -32.99
N SER A 194 -0.94 -7.94 -33.26
CA SER A 194 -1.58 -6.96 -32.39
C SER A 194 -1.94 -7.57 -31.05
N HIS A 195 -2.54 -8.77 -31.03
CA HIS A 195 -2.86 -9.45 -29.79
C HIS A 195 -1.61 -9.73 -28.95
N ILE A 196 -0.52 -10.18 -29.57
CA ILE A 196 0.77 -10.38 -28.88
C ILE A 196 1.27 -9.07 -28.24
N VAL A 197 1.17 -7.94 -28.94
CA VAL A 197 1.63 -6.64 -28.44
C VAL A 197 0.75 -6.13 -27.30
N GLU A 198 -0.57 -6.28 -27.42
CA GLU A 198 -1.56 -5.84 -26.42
C GLU A 198 -1.45 -6.67 -25.14
N GLU A 199 -1.50 -8.00 -25.25
CA GLU A 199 -1.41 -8.92 -24.11
C GLU A 199 -0.06 -8.81 -23.39
N ALA A 200 1.04 -8.63 -24.12
CA ALA A 200 2.34 -8.43 -23.49
C ALA A 200 2.39 -7.10 -22.71
N LEU A 201 1.72 -6.04 -23.19
CA LEU A 201 1.67 -4.79 -22.42
C LEU A 201 0.76 -4.92 -21.19
N VAL A 202 -0.40 -5.56 -21.32
CA VAL A 202 -1.31 -5.83 -20.21
C VAL A 202 -0.60 -6.67 -19.14
N GLY A 203 0.00 -7.80 -19.52
CA GLY A 203 0.74 -8.66 -18.59
C GLY A 203 1.90 -7.96 -17.90
N ALA A 204 2.62 -7.04 -18.58
CA ALA A 204 3.68 -6.26 -17.92
C ALA A 204 3.14 -5.31 -16.84
N ASN A 205 1.93 -4.76 -17.02
CA ASN A 205 1.29 -3.92 -16.01
C ASN A 205 0.72 -4.75 -14.85
N GLU A 206 0.04 -5.87 -15.13
CA GLU A 206 -0.48 -6.78 -14.12
C GLU A 206 0.63 -7.33 -13.23
N ILE A 207 1.77 -7.75 -13.80
CA ILE A 207 2.95 -8.17 -13.02
C ILE A 207 3.46 -7.05 -12.12
N THR A 208 3.46 -5.80 -12.61
CA THR A 208 3.93 -4.65 -11.83
C THR A 208 2.97 -4.31 -10.68
N GLU A 209 1.66 -4.36 -10.91
CA GLU A 209 0.63 -4.19 -9.87
C GLU A 209 0.68 -5.33 -8.84
N ALA A 210 0.88 -6.57 -9.27
CA ALA A 210 1.02 -7.72 -8.40
C ALA A 210 2.28 -7.64 -7.52
N GLU A 211 3.40 -7.17 -8.06
CA GLU A 211 4.62 -6.92 -7.29
C GLU A 211 4.40 -5.79 -6.27
N LEU A 212 3.77 -4.69 -6.69
CA LEU A 212 3.43 -3.58 -5.82
C LEU A 212 2.49 -4.00 -4.68
N GLN A 213 1.47 -4.79 -4.99
CA GLN A 213 0.54 -5.28 -3.99
C GLN A 213 1.26 -6.14 -2.94
N LYS A 214 2.13 -7.06 -3.39
CA LYS A 214 2.90 -7.92 -2.49
C LYS A 214 3.77 -7.09 -1.55
N ASP A 215 4.48 -6.09 -2.08
CA ASP A 215 5.35 -5.23 -1.29
C ASP A 215 4.53 -4.45 -0.25
N LEU A 216 3.39 -3.86 -0.65
CA LEU A 216 2.49 -3.15 0.25
C LEU A 216 1.95 -4.04 1.38
N VAL A 217 1.44 -5.23 1.07
CA VAL A 217 0.91 -6.16 2.08
C VAL A 217 2.02 -6.63 3.02
N THR A 218 3.22 -6.91 2.49
CA THR A 218 4.35 -7.36 3.30
C THR A 218 4.80 -6.27 4.26
N THR A 219 5.01 -5.04 3.77
CA THR A 219 5.43 -3.90 4.60
C THR A 219 4.35 -3.53 5.63
N ALA A 220 3.07 -3.50 5.25
CA ALA A 220 1.98 -3.23 6.19
C ALA A 220 1.92 -4.29 7.32
N THR A 221 2.31 -5.53 7.02
CA THR A 221 2.35 -6.63 7.99
C THR A 221 3.57 -6.58 8.91
N SER A 222 4.74 -6.19 8.40
CA SER A 222 6.00 -6.21 9.17
C SER A 222 6.21 -4.95 10.03
N ASP A 223 5.97 -3.78 9.45
CA ASP A 223 6.40 -2.49 10.01
C ASP A 223 5.24 -1.51 10.18
N GLY A 224 4.06 -1.83 9.62
CA GLY A 224 2.86 -1.00 9.68
C GLY A 224 1.88 -1.38 10.80
N THR A 225 0.72 -0.73 10.80
CA THR A 225 -0.38 -1.05 11.72
C THR A 225 -1.15 -2.26 11.21
N ALA A 226 -0.82 -3.45 11.72
CA ALA A 226 -1.51 -4.70 11.39
C ALA A 226 -2.50 -5.11 12.48
N TYR A 227 -3.69 -5.54 12.07
CA TYR A 227 -4.69 -6.13 12.97
C TYR A 227 -5.08 -7.51 12.45
N PHE A 228 -4.86 -8.53 13.27
CA PHE A 228 -5.16 -9.91 12.95
C PHE A 228 -6.46 -10.32 13.62
N CYS A 229 -7.37 -10.88 12.84
CA CYS A 229 -8.68 -11.29 13.33
C CYS A 229 -8.55 -12.68 13.94
N SER A 230 -8.35 -12.74 15.26
CA SER A 230 -8.40 -14.00 15.96
C SER A 230 -9.21 -13.90 17.24
N THR A 231 -9.67 -15.03 17.76
CA THR A 231 -10.10 -15.13 19.16
C THR A 231 -8.90 -14.82 20.06
N ALA A 232 -9.10 -14.05 21.12
CA ALA A 232 -8.06 -13.86 22.12
C ALA A 232 -7.92 -15.11 23.01
N PRO A 233 -6.70 -15.46 23.45
CA PRO A 233 -6.52 -16.56 24.38
C PRO A 233 -7.29 -16.27 25.68
N SER A 234 -8.05 -17.24 26.17
CA SER A 234 -8.73 -17.17 27.48
C SER A 234 -7.76 -17.30 28.68
N GLY A 235 -6.46 -17.05 28.47
CA GLY A 235 -5.37 -17.28 29.41
C GLY A 235 -4.20 -16.31 29.25
N ALA A 236 -2.96 -16.78 29.45
CA ALA A 236 -1.76 -15.97 29.29
C ALA A 236 -1.61 -15.44 27.86
N ALA A 237 -0.99 -14.26 27.71
CA ALA A 237 -0.72 -13.67 26.39
C ALA A 237 0.04 -14.68 25.50
N VAL A 238 -0.39 -14.82 24.23
CA VAL A 238 0.31 -15.69 23.28
C VAL A 238 1.73 -15.17 23.09
N ALA A 239 2.73 -16.06 23.14
CA ALA A 239 4.13 -15.68 22.97
C ALA A 239 4.33 -14.98 21.61
N GLY A 240 4.82 -13.74 21.63
CA GLY A 240 4.97 -12.90 20.44
C GLY A 240 3.77 -11.97 20.14
N SER A 241 2.67 -12.04 20.91
CA SER A 241 1.58 -11.06 20.87
C SER A 241 1.92 -9.85 21.74
N THR A 242 1.82 -8.64 21.19
CA THR A 242 1.86 -7.38 21.95
C THR A 242 0.53 -7.07 22.65
N VAL A 243 -0.49 -7.90 22.44
CA VAL A 243 -1.84 -7.71 23.00
C VAL A 243 -1.92 -8.32 24.41
N ALA A 244 -2.42 -7.52 25.36
CA ALA A 244 -2.63 -7.93 26.75
C ALA A 244 -3.62 -9.11 26.89
N ALA A 245 -3.42 -9.93 27.93
CA ALA A 245 -4.35 -11.00 28.29
C ALA A 245 -5.76 -10.45 28.54
N GLY A 246 -6.77 -11.02 27.89
CA GLY A 246 -8.17 -10.58 28.00
C GLY A 246 -8.62 -9.49 27.00
N ALA A 247 -7.79 -9.10 26.04
CA ALA A 247 -8.27 -8.38 24.85
C ALA A 247 -9.28 -9.23 24.07
N THR A 248 -10.09 -8.65 23.20
CA THR A 248 -11.05 -9.42 22.40
C THR A 248 -10.38 -10.17 21.24
N ARG A 249 -9.19 -9.74 20.78
CA ARG A 249 -8.45 -10.33 19.65
C ARG A 249 -6.93 -10.34 19.80
N THR A 250 -6.22 -11.26 19.15
CA THR A 250 -4.74 -11.40 19.20
C THR A 250 -4.06 -10.73 18.00
N ALA A 251 -2.82 -10.24 18.17
CA ALA A 251 -2.02 -9.64 17.08
C ALA A 251 -1.14 -10.64 16.31
N LEU A 252 -1.48 -11.93 16.29
CA LEU A 252 -0.66 -12.95 15.64
C LEU A 252 -1.30 -13.47 14.36
N LYS A 253 -0.56 -13.36 13.26
CA LYS A 253 -0.95 -13.88 11.96
C LYS A 253 -1.30 -15.37 11.99
N LEU A 254 -0.52 -16.16 12.74
CA LEU A 254 -0.69 -17.62 12.84
C LEU A 254 -1.92 -18.03 13.65
N ALA A 255 -2.49 -17.13 14.45
CA ALA A 255 -3.67 -17.38 15.26
C ALA A 255 -4.98 -17.00 14.55
N VAL A 256 -4.93 -16.44 13.33
CA VAL A 256 -6.12 -15.95 12.62
C VAL A 256 -7.11 -17.09 12.38
N ASP A 257 -8.28 -16.99 13.02
CA ASP A 257 -9.39 -17.95 12.96
C ASP A 257 -10.76 -17.27 12.78
N GLU A 258 -10.83 -15.93 12.82
CA GLU A 258 -12.08 -15.18 12.88
C GLU A 258 -12.33 -14.27 11.68
N VAL A 259 -13.61 -13.91 11.49
CA VAL A 259 -14.04 -12.95 10.45
C VAL A 259 -14.04 -11.52 10.99
N VAL A 260 -13.69 -10.55 10.14
CA VAL A 260 -13.69 -9.12 10.46
C VAL A 260 -15.11 -8.65 10.84
N ILE A 261 -15.23 -7.93 11.94
CA ILE A 261 -16.44 -7.25 12.42
C ILE A 261 -16.24 -5.74 12.48
N TYR A 262 -17.33 -5.00 12.70
CA TYR A 262 -17.33 -3.53 12.74
C TYR A 262 -16.38 -2.96 13.81
N GLU A 263 -16.31 -3.61 14.98
CA GLU A 263 -15.42 -3.18 16.08
C GLU A 263 -13.93 -3.24 15.70
N ASP A 264 -13.52 -4.21 14.86
CA ASP A 264 -12.13 -4.29 14.40
C ASP A 264 -11.77 -3.13 13.49
N LEU A 265 -12.69 -2.75 12.61
CA LEU A 265 -12.50 -1.61 11.73
C LEU A 265 -12.42 -0.34 12.56
N MET A 266 -13.23 -0.20 13.60
CA MET A 266 -13.14 0.93 14.54
C MET A 266 -11.80 0.95 15.29
N ASN A 267 -11.33 -0.20 15.78
CA ASN A 267 -10.04 -0.29 16.46
C ASN A 267 -8.88 0.02 15.50
N LEU A 268 -8.96 -0.44 14.25
CA LEU A 268 -8.00 -0.10 13.21
C LEU A 268 -8.01 1.40 12.90
N SER A 269 -9.19 2.03 12.82
CA SER A 269 -9.29 3.46 12.53
C SER A 269 -8.70 4.32 13.66
N ILE A 270 -8.87 3.92 14.92
CA ILE A 270 -8.23 4.53 16.08
C ILE A 270 -6.71 4.36 16.05
N ALA A 271 -6.22 3.14 15.79
CA ALA A 271 -4.77 2.89 15.72
C ALA A 271 -4.10 3.71 14.60
N LEU A 272 -4.77 3.85 13.46
CA LEU A 272 -4.31 4.71 12.36
C LEU A 272 -4.35 6.21 12.71
N ASP A 273 -5.30 6.65 13.53
CA ASP A 273 -5.37 8.04 14.03
C ASP A 273 -4.23 8.32 15.01
N ASP A 274 -3.95 7.40 15.92
CA ASP A 274 -2.84 7.48 16.87
C ASP A 274 -1.47 7.54 16.16
N ASN A 275 -1.32 6.80 15.06
CA ASN A 275 -0.15 6.83 14.19
C ASN A 275 -0.14 8.00 13.19
N LYS A 276 -1.11 8.93 13.28
CA LYS A 276 -1.23 10.14 12.47
C LYS A 276 -1.27 9.87 10.96
N THR A 277 -1.85 8.74 10.56
CA THR A 277 -2.04 8.39 9.15
C THR A 277 -3.04 9.35 8.50
N PRO A 278 -2.73 9.97 7.35
CA PRO A 278 -3.63 10.92 6.71
C PRO A 278 -4.98 10.29 6.34
N LYS A 279 -6.06 11.07 6.51
CA LYS A 279 -7.46 10.69 6.21
C LYS A 279 -7.96 11.17 4.84
N GLN A 280 -7.07 11.57 3.95
CA GLN A 280 -7.44 12.00 2.60
C GLN A 280 -6.53 11.32 1.61
N THR A 281 -7.12 10.82 0.53
CA THR A 281 -6.41 10.43 -0.67
C THR A 281 -6.61 11.53 -1.72
N LYS A 282 -5.65 11.70 -2.63
CA LYS A 282 -5.65 12.73 -3.69
C LYS A 282 -6.83 12.64 -4.69
N VAL A 283 -7.80 11.75 -4.46
CA VAL A 283 -8.84 11.33 -5.42
C VAL A 283 -10.19 12.06 -5.22
N ILE A 284 -10.34 12.94 -4.21
CA ILE A 284 -11.65 13.57 -3.92
C ILE A 284 -11.71 15.03 -4.39
N SER A 285 -12.60 15.31 -5.36
CA SER A 285 -13.03 16.66 -5.77
C SER A 285 -14.37 17.01 -5.10
N GLY A 286 -14.63 18.30 -4.85
CA GLY A 286 -15.83 18.79 -4.18
C GLY A 286 -17.14 18.46 -4.92
N SER A 287 -18.20 18.12 -4.17
CA SER A 287 -19.57 17.92 -4.68
C SER A 287 -20.35 19.24 -4.72
N ARG A 288 -21.40 19.30 -5.55
CA ARG A 288 -22.30 20.46 -5.71
C ARG A 288 -23.36 20.61 -4.60
N MET A 289 -23.28 19.84 -3.51
CA MET A 289 -24.10 19.98 -2.28
C MET A 289 -25.63 19.94 -2.47
N ILE A 290 -26.14 19.32 -3.54
CA ILE A 290 -27.60 19.30 -3.81
C ILE A 290 -28.34 18.08 -3.25
N ASP A 291 -27.65 17.01 -2.83
CA ASP A 291 -28.25 15.85 -2.13
C ASP A 291 -27.16 14.92 -1.54
N THR A 292 -26.36 15.41 -0.58
CA THR A 292 -25.28 14.61 0.01
C THR A 292 -25.67 14.08 1.39
N LYS A 293 -25.84 12.76 1.54
CA LYS A 293 -25.77 12.14 2.87
C LYS A 293 -24.34 12.22 3.37
N THR A 294 -24.15 12.66 4.61
CA THR A 294 -22.83 12.73 5.24
C THR A 294 -22.30 11.31 5.46
N VAL A 295 -21.18 10.98 4.83
CA VAL A 295 -20.44 9.74 5.07
C VAL A 295 -19.14 10.08 5.78
N MET A 296 -18.79 9.31 6.81
CA MET A 296 -17.60 9.52 7.65
C MET A 296 -16.30 8.98 7.02
N GLY A 297 -16.32 8.60 5.74
CA GLY A 297 -15.23 7.88 5.07
C GLY A 297 -14.03 8.75 4.73
N GLY A 298 -12.92 8.56 5.45
CA GLY A 298 -11.64 9.25 5.21
C GLY A 298 -10.60 8.41 4.47
N ARG A 299 -10.50 7.11 4.75
CA ARG A 299 -9.40 6.26 4.22
C ARG A 299 -9.91 5.27 3.19
N ILE A 300 -9.11 4.98 2.15
CA ILE A 300 -9.43 3.93 1.18
C ILE A 300 -8.87 2.60 1.68
N MET A 301 -9.73 1.60 1.71
CA MET A 301 -9.41 0.21 2.03
C MET A 301 -9.64 -0.65 0.79
N TYR A 302 -8.63 -1.41 0.41
CA TYR A 302 -8.64 -2.34 -0.71
C TYR A 302 -8.93 -3.75 -0.21
N ILE A 303 -9.84 -4.45 -0.90
CA ILE A 303 -10.26 -5.81 -0.56
C ILE A 303 -10.35 -6.69 -1.81
N GLY A 304 -10.25 -8.00 -1.61
CA GLY A 304 -10.53 -9.01 -2.64
C GLY A 304 -12.03 -9.18 -2.86
N SER A 305 -12.40 -9.77 -4.00
CA SER A 305 -13.78 -10.05 -4.36
C SER A 305 -14.50 -10.98 -3.35
N GLU A 306 -13.73 -11.83 -2.67
CA GLU A 306 -14.18 -12.81 -1.69
C GLU A 306 -14.74 -12.16 -0.41
N LEU A 307 -14.28 -10.93 -0.09
CA LEU A 307 -14.69 -10.21 1.11
C LEU A 307 -15.96 -9.36 0.91
N ILE A 308 -16.46 -9.22 -0.33
CA ILE A 308 -17.72 -8.52 -0.62
C ILE A 308 -18.89 -9.01 0.26
N PRO A 309 -19.20 -10.32 0.36
CA PRO A 309 -20.29 -10.78 1.20
C PRO A 309 -20.09 -10.49 2.68
N VAL A 310 -18.85 -10.46 3.17
CA VAL A 310 -18.53 -10.13 4.58
C VAL A 310 -18.87 -8.67 4.86
N VAL A 311 -18.35 -7.76 4.03
CA VAL A 311 -18.56 -6.32 4.16
C VAL A 311 -20.05 -5.97 4.00
N ARG A 312 -20.75 -6.55 3.02
CA ARG A 312 -22.19 -6.30 2.80
C ARG A 312 -23.10 -6.83 3.92
N LYS A 313 -22.67 -7.85 4.66
CA LYS A 313 -23.43 -8.42 5.78
C LYS A 313 -23.06 -7.78 7.12
N MET A 314 -22.14 -6.83 7.14
CA MET A 314 -21.63 -6.25 8.39
C MET A 314 -22.76 -5.55 9.16
N LYS A 315 -22.84 -5.84 10.45
CA LYS A 315 -23.72 -5.14 11.40
C LYS A 315 -23.05 -3.85 11.86
N SER A 316 -23.84 -2.88 12.27
CA SER A 316 -23.31 -1.65 12.88
C SER A 316 -22.87 -1.91 14.34
N ILE A 317 -22.30 -0.91 15.00
CA ILE A 317 -21.93 -0.98 16.42
C ILE A 317 -23.11 -1.29 17.36
N ASP A 318 -24.34 -1.00 16.94
CA ASP A 318 -25.54 -1.35 17.71
C ASP A 318 -25.74 -2.87 17.71
N PRO A 319 -25.69 -3.55 18.88
CA PRO A 319 -25.89 -4.99 18.99
C PRO A 319 -27.24 -5.46 18.45
N SER A 320 -28.24 -4.57 18.40
CA SER A 320 -29.57 -4.83 17.87
C SER A 320 -29.71 -4.58 16.36
N SER A 321 -28.65 -4.10 15.71
CA SER A 321 -28.70 -3.80 14.27
C SER A 321 -28.85 -5.04 13.40
N ASN A 322 -29.53 -4.84 12.26
CA ASN A 322 -29.75 -5.90 11.30
C ASN A 322 -28.48 -6.15 10.48
N VAL A 323 -28.41 -7.35 9.91
CA VAL A 323 -27.34 -7.72 8.96
C VAL A 323 -27.33 -6.72 7.81
N GLY A 324 -26.19 -6.07 7.57
CA GLY A 324 -25.99 -5.10 6.49
C GLY A 324 -26.22 -3.64 6.88
N ASP A 325 -26.67 -3.33 8.10
CA ASP A 325 -26.85 -1.94 8.56
C ASP A 325 -25.52 -1.20 8.74
N GLY A 326 -24.41 -1.92 8.94
CA GLY A 326 -23.07 -1.34 9.05
C GLY A 326 -22.47 -0.91 7.71
N PHE A 327 -23.05 -1.33 6.58
CA PHE A 327 -22.55 -1.05 5.23
C PHE A 327 -23.41 -0.02 4.50
N ILE A 328 -22.76 1.03 4.01
CA ILE A 328 -23.41 2.04 3.17
C ILE A 328 -22.92 1.83 1.73
N SER A 329 -23.82 1.42 0.84
CA SER A 329 -23.49 1.26 -0.58
C SER A 329 -23.17 2.61 -1.24
N VAL A 330 -22.28 2.56 -2.24
CA VAL A 330 -21.82 3.76 -2.98
C VAL A 330 -22.99 4.58 -3.53
N GLU A 331 -24.03 3.93 -4.04
CA GLU A 331 -25.25 4.55 -4.59
C GLU A 331 -25.98 5.47 -3.60
N LYS A 332 -25.80 5.27 -2.29
CA LYS A 332 -26.48 6.07 -1.26
C LYS A 332 -25.80 7.42 -1.01
N TYR A 333 -24.59 7.65 -1.51
CA TYR A 333 -23.80 8.86 -1.22
C TYR A 333 -22.94 9.36 -2.39
N ALA A 334 -22.74 8.55 -3.43
CA ALA A 334 -21.97 8.94 -4.59
C ALA A 334 -22.74 9.92 -5.46
N ASP A 335 -22.28 11.17 -5.47
CA ASP A 335 -22.51 12.08 -6.58
C ASP A 335 -21.70 11.56 -7.78
N ALA A 336 -22.26 11.61 -9.00
CA ALA A 336 -21.83 10.84 -10.18
C ALA A 336 -20.38 11.10 -10.70
N ALA A 337 -19.58 11.89 -9.98
CA ALA A 337 -18.23 12.30 -10.36
C ALA A 337 -17.12 12.03 -9.31
N ASN A 338 -17.44 11.50 -8.11
CA ASN A 338 -16.48 11.44 -6.98
C ASN A 338 -16.16 10.02 -6.45
N THR A 339 -16.54 8.97 -7.18
CA THR A 339 -16.26 7.58 -6.81
C THR A 339 -14.89 7.14 -7.29
N VAL A 340 -14.22 6.32 -6.48
CA VAL A 340 -12.98 5.66 -6.88
C VAL A 340 -13.31 4.46 -7.76
N HIS A 341 -12.46 4.15 -8.75
CA HIS A 341 -12.63 2.95 -9.57
C HIS A 341 -12.68 1.70 -8.68
N GLY A 342 -13.69 0.85 -8.87
CA GLY A 342 -13.89 -0.37 -8.06
C GLY A 342 -14.53 -0.14 -6.68
N GLU A 343 -14.97 1.07 -6.33
CA GLU A 343 -15.60 1.36 -5.04
C GLU A 343 -17.01 0.75 -4.91
N ILE A 344 -17.25 0.03 -3.82
CA ILE A 344 -18.55 -0.60 -3.55
C ILE A 344 -19.39 0.14 -2.50
N GLY A 345 -18.73 0.88 -1.60
CA GLY A 345 -19.39 1.49 -0.45
C GLY A 345 -18.41 1.87 0.65
N SER A 346 -18.95 2.23 1.81
CA SER A 346 -18.19 2.64 2.99
C SER A 346 -18.64 1.88 4.24
N VAL A 347 -17.70 1.64 5.14
CA VAL A 347 -17.93 1.13 6.50
C VAL A 347 -17.10 1.96 7.46
N ASP A 348 -17.72 2.49 8.52
CA ASP A 348 -17.07 3.39 9.48
C ASP A 348 -16.29 4.54 8.77
N GLN A 349 -14.99 4.68 9.04
CA GLN A 349 -14.12 5.69 8.44
C GLN A 349 -13.44 5.22 7.14
N PHE A 350 -13.85 4.08 6.58
CA PHE A 350 -13.24 3.48 5.39
C PHE A 350 -14.17 3.49 4.17
N ARG A 351 -13.60 3.82 3.01
CA ARG A 351 -14.17 3.60 1.67
C ARG A 351 -13.61 2.32 1.11
N ILE A 352 -14.47 1.40 0.69
CA ILE A 352 -14.10 0.04 0.30
C ILE A 352 -14.01 -0.05 -1.23
N VAL A 353 -12.82 -0.38 -1.72
CA VAL A 353 -12.50 -0.62 -3.13
C VAL A 353 -12.20 -2.10 -3.33
N VAL A 354 -12.84 -2.70 -4.33
CA VAL A 354 -12.62 -4.10 -4.70
C VAL A 354 -11.56 -4.19 -5.77
N VAL A 355 -10.51 -4.96 -5.50
CA VAL A 355 -9.47 -5.34 -6.45
C VAL A 355 -9.75 -6.79 -6.87
N PRO A 356 -10.07 -7.07 -8.15
CA PRO A 356 -10.41 -8.41 -8.60
C PRO A 356 -9.33 -9.46 -8.33
N GLU A 357 -8.06 -9.09 -8.51
CA GLU A 357 -6.91 -9.99 -8.37
C GLU A 357 -6.12 -9.75 -7.08
N MET A 358 -6.82 -9.50 -5.97
CA MET A 358 -6.15 -9.29 -4.69
C MET A 358 -5.48 -10.59 -4.21
N GLN A 359 -4.14 -10.57 -4.10
CA GLN A 359 -3.36 -11.64 -3.45
C GLN A 359 -3.83 -11.92 -2.00
N HIS A 360 -3.86 -13.20 -1.63
CA HIS A 360 -4.20 -13.69 -0.30
C HIS A 360 -3.15 -14.70 0.20
N ASP A 361 -3.08 -14.92 1.52
CA ASP A 361 -2.17 -15.90 2.09
C ASP A 361 -2.87 -17.23 2.32
N ARG A 362 -2.67 -18.16 1.38
CA ARG A 362 -3.24 -19.49 1.46
C ARG A 362 -2.66 -20.28 2.65
N LYS A 363 -3.54 -20.82 3.49
CA LYS A 363 -3.25 -21.60 4.70
C LYS A 363 -2.32 -20.92 5.71
N GLY A 364 -2.34 -19.59 5.76
CA GLY A 364 -1.47 -18.79 6.61
C GLY A 364 -1.94 -18.62 8.05
N GLY A 365 -3.22 -18.88 8.34
CA GLY A 365 -3.83 -18.69 9.66
C GLY A 365 -3.76 -19.92 10.57
N ALA A 366 -4.69 -19.99 11.51
CA ALA A 366 -4.78 -21.08 12.50
C ALA A 366 -5.05 -22.44 11.83
N GLU A 367 -4.44 -23.50 12.36
CA GLU A 367 -4.61 -24.89 11.88
C GLU A 367 -6.04 -25.38 12.09
N ASP A 368 -6.58 -25.07 13.27
CA ASP A 368 -7.96 -25.24 13.67
C ASP A 368 -8.38 -24.02 14.50
N GLY A 369 -9.67 -23.87 14.81
CA GLY A 369 -10.19 -22.69 15.55
C GLY A 369 -9.70 -22.53 16.99
N SER A 370 -8.60 -23.19 17.38
CA SER A 370 -7.98 -23.09 18.70
C SER A 370 -6.46 -23.25 18.71
N THR A 371 -5.85 -23.67 17.59
CA THR A 371 -4.42 -23.98 17.48
C THR A 371 -3.75 -23.10 16.43
N ASP A 372 -2.69 -22.39 16.84
CA ASP A 372 -1.86 -21.60 15.94
C ASP A 372 -1.33 -22.44 14.78
N GLY A 373 -1.33 -21.86 13.58
CA GLY A 373 -0.76 -22.49 12.40
C GLY A 373 0.77 -22.49 12.39
N THR A 374 1.34 -23.22 11.45
CA THR A 374 2.78 -23.24 11.10
C THR A 374 3.07 -22.46 9.80
N GLY A 375 2.08 -21.73 9.30
CA GLY A 375 2.18 -20.85 8.14
C GLY A 375 1.81 -21.48 6.79
N LYS A 376 1.47 -22.78 6.73
CA LYS A 376 0.91 -23.45 5.53
C LYS A 376 -0.05 -24.63 5.82
N ASN A 377 -0.53 -24.76 7.04
CA ASN A 377 -1.44 -25.83 7.49
C ASN A 377 -2.80 -25.32 7.96
N GLY A 378 -3.05 -24.02 7.95
CA GLY A 378 -4.26 -23.43 8.52
C GLY A 378 -5.29 -22.92 7.53
N VAL A 379 -6.11 -21.97 7.99
CA VAL A 379 -7.11 -21.25 7.18
C VAL A 379 -6.46 -20.23 6.24
N ASP A 380 -7.16 -19.90 5.15
CA ASP A 380 -6.73 -18.88 4.20
C ASP A 380 -6.97 -17.48 4.78
N ILE A 381 -5.97 -16.58 4.67
CA ILE A 381 -6.05 -15.21 5.16
C ILE A 381 -6.27 -14.26 3.98
N PHE A 382 -7.39 -13.55 4.00
CA PHE A 382 -7.72 -12.51 3.03
C PHE A 382 -7.41 -11.12 3.61
N PRO A 383 -6.47 -10.35 3.03
CA PRO A 383 -6.09 -9.05 3.57
C PRO A 383 -7.14 -7.96 3.27
N MET A 384 -7.29 -7.02 4.19
CA MET A 384 -7.96 -5.74 3.97
C MET A 384 -6.90 -4.64 4.12
N LEU A 385 -6.40 -4.12 3.00
CA LEU A 385 -5.25 -3.21 2.98
C LEU A 385 -5.71 -1.76 3.00
N VAL A 386 -5.24 -0.98 3.98
CA VAL A 386 -5.42 0.47 4.03
C VAL A 386 -4.13 1.16 3.65
N VAL A 387 -4.18 2.12 2.73
CA VAL A 387 -3.00 2.88 2.32
C VAL A 387 -3.23 4.36 2.56
N GLY A 388 -2.37 4.97 3.38
CA GLY A 388 -2.35 6.42 3.59
C GLY A 388 -1.67 7.16 2.44
N ASP A 389 -2.06 8.41 2.20
CA ASP A 389 -1.36 9.27 1.23
C ASP A 389 0.10 9.50 1.66
N GLY A 390 1.03 9.37 0.71
CA GLY A 390 2.47 9.49 0.97
C GLY A 390 3.09 8.35 1.80
N ALA A 391 2.38 7.23 2.01
CA ALA A 391 2.92 6.08 2.75
C ALA A 391 4.07 5.37 2.01
N PHE A 392 4.07 5.39 0.68
CA PHE A 392 5.06 4.70 -0.15
C PHE A 392 5.38 5.46 -1.44
N THR A 393 6.52 5.13 -2.04
CA THR A 393 6.94 5.61 -3.36
C THR A 393 7.39 4.46 -4.24
N THR A 394 7.02 4.51 -5.51
CA THR A 394 7.59 3.62 -6.54
C THR A 394 8.79 4.28 -7.19
N ILE A 395 9.84 3.50 -7.43
CA ILE A 395 11.10 3.98 -7.96
C ILE A 395 11.26 3.47 -9.39
N GLY A 396 11.29 4.41 -10.33
CA GLY A 396 11.58 4.15 -11.73
C GLY A 396 13.02 4.53 -12.11
N PHE A 397 13.46 4.06 -13.27
CA PHE A 397 14.72 4.50 -13.88
C PHE A 397 14.45 5.36 -15.11
N GLN A 398 14.92 6.61 -15.10
CA GLN A 398 14.69 7.57 -16.18
C GLN A 398 13.21 7.75 -16.58
N THR A 399 12.32 7.80 -15.59
CA THR A 399 10.91 8.12 -15.79
C THR A 399 10.71 9.63 -15.76
N ASP A 400 9.62 10.11 -16.35
CA ASP A 400 9.17 11.52 -16.27
C ASP A 400 8.54 11.86 -14.92
N GLY A 401 8.68 10.97 -13.92
CA GLY A 401 8.09 11.11 -12.60
C GLY A 401 6.59 10.83 -12.54
N LYS A 402 6.00 10.16 -13.55
CA LYS A 402 4.55 9.86 -13.57
C LYS A 402 4.18 8.40 -13.82
N SER A 403 5.02 7.64 -14.51
CA SER A 403 4.74 6.21 -14.76
C SER A 403 6.00 5.36 -14.84
N VAL A 404 5.84 4.06 -14.59
CA VAL A 404 6.86 3.04 -14.91
C VAL A 404 7.09 3.05 -16.42
N LYS A 405 8.36 3.08 -16.83
CA LYS A 405 8.73 3.14 -18.25
C LYS A 405 9.08 1.75 -18.76
N PHE A 406 8.21 1.20 -19.60
CA PHE A 406 8.48 -0.03 -20.33
C PHE A 406 9.42 0.23 -21.51
N SER A 407 10.50 -0.54 -21.60
CA SER A 407 11.36 -0.61 -22.77
C SER A 407 10.95 -1.83 -23.57
N VAL A 408 10.18 -1.59 -24.63
CA VAL A 408 9.77 -2.60 -25.59
C VAL A 408 10.82 -2.73 -26.68
N ASN A 409 11.19 -3.96 -27.05
CA ASN A 409 11.99 -4.25 -28.23
C ASN A 409 11.32 -5.37 -29.02
N HIS A 410 11.01 -5.05 -30.27
CA HIS A 410 10.32 -5.93 -31.21
C HIS A 410 11.22 -6.16 -32.42
N LYS A 411 11.55 -7.42 -32.68
CA LYS A 411 12.27 -7.84 -33.87
C LYS A 411 11.47 -8.89 -34.61
N LYS A 412 11.02 -8.52 -35.81
CA LYS A 412 10.29 -9.42 -36.71
C LYS A 412 11.23 -10.52 -37.23
N PRO A 413 10.69 -11.70 -37.58
CA PRO A 413 11.44 -12.71 -38.33
C PRO A 413 12.12 -12.10 -39.55
N GLY A 414 13.37 -12.50 -39.81
CA GLY A 414 14.12 -12.10 -40.98
C GLY A 414 15.63 -12.05 -40.79
N LYS A 415 16.32 -11.56 -41.82
CA LYS A 415 17.79 -11.61 -41.92
C LYS A 415 18.53 -10.87 -40.79
N GLU A 416 17.91 -9.88 -40.15
CA GLU A 416 18.54 -9.11 -39.07
C GLU A 416 18.76 -9.90 -37.77
N ILE A 417 17.99 -10.98 -37.57
CA ILE A 417 18.04 -11.81 -36.37
C ILE A 417 18.65 -13.20 -36.64
N ALA A 418 19.07 -13.45 -37.88
CA ALA A 418 19.73 -14.69 -38.24
C ALA A 418 20.97 -14.91 -37.36
N SER A 419 21.00 -16.05 -36.70
CA SER A 419 22.07 -16.45 -35.77
C SER A 419 22.55 -17.86 -36.11
N LEU A 420 23.55 -18.37 -35.39
CA LEU A 420 23.99 -19.75 -35.61
C LEU A 420 22.90 -20.77 -35.28
N ASP A 421 22.03 -20.43 -34.31
CA ASP A 421 20.95 -21.29 -33.82
C ASP A 421 19.66 -21.13 -34.64
N ASP A 422 19.46 -19.98 -35.29
CA ASP A 422 18.41 -19.74 -36.29
C ASP A 422 19.04 -19.08 -37.54
N PRO A 423 19.65 -19.88 -38.44
CA PRO A 423 20.41 -19.36 -39.58
C PRO A 423 19.53 -18.70 -40.66
N TYR A 424 18.23 -18.95 -40.65
CA TYR A 424 17.27 -18.37 -41.59
C TYR A 424 16.49 -17.19 -40.99
N GLY A 425 16.54 -17.00 -39.67
CA GLY A 425 15.84 -15.92 -38.97
C GLY A 425 14.33 -16.13 -38.97
N GLU A 426 13.88 -17.38 -38.92
CA GLU A 426 12.45 -17.75 -38.99
C GLU A 426 11.68 -17.42 -37.70
N VAL A 427 12.37 -17.16 -36.59
CA VAL A 427 11.77 -16.87 -35.27
C VAL A 427 11.98 -15.41 -34.86
N GLY A 428 10.91 -14.61 -34.81
CA GLY A 428 10.91 -13.26 -34.27
C GLY A 428 10.63 -13.24 -32.77
N PHE A 429 10.91 -12.11 -32.11
CA PHE A 429 10.62 -11.93 -30.70
C PHE A 429 10.04 -10.56 -30.37
N TYR A 430 9.16 -10.55 -29.38
CA TYR A 430 8.66 -9.37 -28.71
C TYR A 430 9.09 -9.42 -27.25
N SER A 431 9.87 -8.42 -26.82
CA SER A 431 10.45 -8.38 -25.48
C SER A 431 10.11 -7.09 -24.78
N ILE A 432 9.72 -7.18 -23.51
CA ILE A 432 9.48 -6.03 -22.65
C ILE A 432 10.41 -6.12 -21.45
N LYS A 433 11.10 -5.03 -21.15
CA LYS A 433 11.87 -4.87 -19.90
C LYS A 433 11.53 -3.57 -19.21
N TRP A 434 11.50 -3.57 -17.88
CA TRP A 434 11.30 -2.38 -17.08
C TRP A 434 12.12 -2.44 -15.80
N TYR A 435 12.21 -1.29 -15.14
CA TYR A 435 12.79 -1.17 -13.81
C TYR A 435 11.65 -0.95 -12.82
N TYR A 436 11.69 -1.72 -11.73
CA TYR A 436 10.76 -1.62 -10.63
C TYR A 436 11.56 -1.49 -9.33
N GLY A 437 11.09 -0.62 -8.44
CA GLY A 437 11.60 -0.52 -7.09
C GLY A 437 10.50 0.03 -6.19
N PHE A 438 10.51 -0.39 -4.94
CA PHE A 438 9.55 0.00 -3.91
C PHE A 438 10.28 0.57 -2.71
N MET A 439 9.66 1.55 -2.07
CA MET A 439 10.17 2.15 -0.84
C MET A 439 9.01 2.63 0.02
N ALA A 440 8.86 2.03 1.20
CA ALA A 440 7.89 2.46 2.20
C ALA A 440 8.43 3.66 2.98
N LEU A 441 7.81 4.83 2.79
CA LEU A 441 8.27 6.08 3.42
C LEU A 441 7.78 6.19 4.87
N ARG A 442 6.52 5.77 5.10
CA ARG A 442 5.80 5.82 6.37
C ARG A 442 4.81 4.65 6.40
N PRO A 443 5.29 3.44 6.73
CA PRO A 443 4.46 2.23 6.75
C PRO A 443 3.38 2.23 7.83
#